data_AF-A0A960UKP5-F1
#
_entry.id   AF-A0A960UKP5-F1
#
_cell.length_a   1.000
_cell.length_b   1.000
_cell.length_c   1.000
_cell.angle_alpha   90.00
_cell.angle_beta   90.00
_cell.angle_gamma   90.00
#
_symmetry.space_group_name_H-M   'P 1'
#
loop_
_entity.id
_entity.type
_entity.pdbx_description
1 polymer ?
#
loop_
_entity_poly.entity_id
_entity_poly.type
_entity_poly.pdbx_seq_one_letter_code
_entity_poly.pdbx_strand_id
1 'polypeptide(L)' 'MSDERDVTELLLAWSGGDRQALDALVPRLYGELRRIAHAKLKHERPGHTLDTTALVNEAYLKLVQSERVQ' A
#
# COMPACT_ATOMS: atom_id res chain seq x y z
N MET A 1 18.01 -7.28 -13.24
CA MET A 1 17.24 -6.27 -13.99
C MET A 1 15.80 -6.30 -13.51
N SER A 2 15.59 -6.08 -12.21
CA SER A 2 14.27 -6.31 -11.62
C SER A 2 13.67 -5.00 -11.19
N ASP A 3 12.46 -4.80 -11.70
CA ASP A 3 11.41 -3.98 -11.11
C ASP A 3 11.55 -2.46 -11.27
N GLU A 4 11.32 -1.96 -12.48
CA GLU A 4 11.09 -0.54 -12.76
C GLU A 4 9.69 -0.30 -13.37
N ARG A 5 8.77 -1.25 -13.21
CA ARG A 5 7.36 -0.98 -13.54
C ARG A 5 6.82 0.04 -12.54
N ASP A 6 6.17 1.07 -13.07
CA ASP A 6 5.51 2.10 -12.26
C ASP A 6 4.43 1.42 -11.41
N VAL A 7 4.20 1.93 -10.19
CA VAL A 7 3.10 1.48 -9.30
C VAL A 7 1.77 1.49 -10.06
N THR A 8 1.57 2.47 -10.95
CA THR A 8 0.39 2.59 -11.79
C THR A 8 0.25 1.43 -12.78
N GLU A 9 1.36 0.99 -13.39
CA GLU A 9 1.35 -0.14 -14.32
C GLU A 9 1.08 -1.46 -13.59
N LEU A 10 1.62 -1.64 -12.39
CA LEU A 10 1.37 -2.80 -11.55
C LEU A 10 -0.10 -2.85 -11.09
N LEU A 11 -0.71 -1.71 -10.77
CA LEU A 11 -2.14 -1.63 -10.46
C LEU A 11 -3.03 -1.98 -11.66
N LEU A 12 -2.68 -1.50 -12.85
CA LEU A 12 -3.42 -1.82 -14.08
C LEU A 12 -3.29 -3.31 -14.44
N ALA A 13 -2.09 -3.88 -14.34
CA ALA A 13 -1.86 -5.30 -14.60
C ALA A 13 -2.62 -6.19 -13.60
N TRP A 14 -2.60 -5.81 -12.31
CA TRP A 14 -3.35 -6.51 -11.27
C TRP A 14 -4.87 -6.44 -11.49
N SER A 15 -5.40 -5.27 -11.85
CA SER A 15 -6.81 -5.10 -12.23
C SER A 15 -7.22 -5.92 -13.45
N GLY A 16 -6.26 -6.21 -14.34
CA GLY A 16 -6.42 -7.16 -15.45
C GLY A 16 -6.36 -8.65 -15.05
N GLY A 17 -6.17 -8.97 -13.77
CA GLY A 17 -6.10 -10.33 -13.22
C GLY A 17 -4.69 -10.89 -13.04
N ASP A 18 -3.63 -10.10 -13.29
CA ASP A 18 -2.25 -10.54 -13.10
C ASP A 18 -1.88 -10.59 -11.60
N ARG A 19 -1.88 -11.80 -11.04
CA ARG A 19 -1.49 -12.02 -9.64
C ARG A 19 -0.01 -11.79 -9.37
N GLN A 20 0.88 -11.91 -10.37
CA GLN A 20 2.30 -11.59 -10.17
C GLN A 20 2.53 -10.08 -10.06
N ALA A 21 1.64 -9.26 -10.64
CA ALA A 21 1.68 -7.82 -10.45
C ALA A 21 1.42 -7.44 -8.99
N LEU A 22 0.58 -8.20 -8.28
CA LEU A 22 0.34 -8.02 -6.85
C LEU A 22 1.62 -8.28 -6.02
N ASP A 23 2.35 -9.35 -6.32
CA ASP A 23 3.58 -9.69 -5.60
C ASP A 23 4.66 -8.59 -5.72
N ALA A 24 4.72 -7.92 -6.87
CA ALA A 24 5.60 -6.78 -7.10
C ALA A 24 5.06 -5.46 -6.50
N LEU A 25 3.73 -5.31 -6.40
CA LEU A 25 3.06 -4.12 -5.87
C LEU A 25 3.13 -4.05 -4.34
N VAL A 26 2.92 -5.17 -3.64
CA VAL A 26 2.86 -5.26 -2.17
C VAL A 26 4.06 -4.60 -1.47
N PRO A 27 5.32 -4.93 -1.77
CA PRO A 27 6.47 -4.33 -1.07
C PRO A 27 6.60 -2.82 -1.33
N ARG A 28 6.24 -2.35 -2.53
CA ARG A 28 6.26 -0.91 -2.88
C ARG A 28 5.18 -0.13 -2.14
N LEU A 29 3.97 -0.68 -2.14
CA LEU A 29 2.82 -0.09 -1.45
C LEU A 29 3.06 -0.02 0.06
N TYR A 30 3.62 -1.09 0.65
CA TYR A 30 3.96 -1.12 2.07
C TYR A 30 5.01 -0.05 2.42
N GLY A 31 6.02 0.15 1.57
CA GLY A 31 7.02 1.20 1.72
C GLY A 31 6.41 2.60 1.74
N GLU A 32 5.55 2.92 0.78
CA GLU A 32 4.90 4.23 0.71
C GLU A 32 3.89 4.46 1.84
N LEU A 33 3.07 3.45 2.19
CA LEU A 33 2.13 3.54 3.30
C LEU A 33 2.87 3.77 4.62
N ARG A 34 4.00 3.09 4.85
CA ARG A 34 4.85 3.29 6.02
C ARG A 34 5.47 4.70 6.03
N ARG A 35 5.88 5.22 4.87
CA ARG A 35 6.42 6.58 4.73
C ARG A 35 5.36 7.64 5.08
N ILE A 36 4.14 7.48 4.57
CA ILE A 36 3.00 8.37 4.84
C ILE A 36 2.63 8.31 6.32
N ALA A 37 2.53 7.10 6.89
CA ALA A 37 2.23 6.91 8.31
C ALA A 37 3.27 7.59 9.21
N HIS A 38 4.57 7.40 8.95
CA HIS A 38 5.63 8.11 9.68
C HIS A 38 5.54 9.63 9.52
N ALA A 39 5.26 10.13 8.31
CA ALA A 39 5.13 11.57 8.07
C ALA A 39 3.92 12.17 8.82
N LYS A 40 2.82 11.42 8.94
CA LYS A 40 1.62 11.81 9.69
C LYS A 40 1.87 11.78 11.20
N LEU A 41 2.48 10.71 11.71
CA LEU A 41 2.83 10.55 13.12
C LEU A 41 3.82 11.61 13.62
N LYS A 42 4.76 12.04 12.77
CA LYS A 42 5.71 13.10 13.09
C LYS A 42 5.03 14.45 13.40
N HIS A 43 3.81 14.66 12.91
CA HIS A 43 3.02 15.87 13.16
C HIS A 43 1.98 15.70 14.29
N GLU A 44 1.88 14.50 14.87
CA GLU A 44 0.96 14.23 15.98
C GLU A 44 1.64 14.40 17.35
N ARG A 45 0.83 14.73 18.36
CA ARG A 45 1.32 14.99 19.73
C ARG A 45 1.88 13.70 20.37
N PRO A 46 2.90 13.80 21.25
CA PRO A 46 3.39 12.65 21.98
C PRO A 46 2.25 12.07 22.84
N GLY A 47 1.85 10.81 22.59
CA GLY A 47 0.80 10.13 23.35
C GLY A 47 -0.16 9.26 22.55
N HIS A 48 -0.05 9.19 21.21
CA HIS A 48 -0.95 8.39 20.39
C HIS A 48 -0.42 6.98 20.11
N THR A 49 -1.29 5.98 20.30
CA THR A 49 -1.11 4.55 20.01
C THR A 49 -1.41 4.20 18.55
N LEU A 50 -1.14 5.13 17.62
CA LEU A 50 -1.35 4.85 16.20
C LEU A 50 -0.21 3.95 15.72
N ASP A 51 -0.49 2.65 15.71
CA ASP A 51 0.42 1.67 15.16
C ASP A 51 0.47 1.86 13.64
N THR A 52 1.63 2.27 13.14
CA THR A 52 1.91 2.42 11.71
C THR A 52 1.55 1.15 10.94
N THR A 53 1.74 -0.01 11.58
CA THR A 53 1.41 -1.32 11.03
C THR A 53 -0.09 -1.51 10.86
N ALA A 54 -0.90 -1.04 11.82
CA ALA A 54 -2.36 -1.11 11.74
C ALA A 54 -2.90 -0.26 10.60
N LEU A 55 -2.37 0.96 10.40
CA LEU A 55 -2.78 1.85 9.31
C LEU A 55 -2.44 1.27 7.93
N VAL A 56 -1.26 0.68 7.80
CA VAL A 56 -0.81 0.03 6.56
C VAL A 56 -1.68 -1.20 6.25
N ASN A 57 -1.97 -2.03 7.26
CA ASN A 57 -2.85 -3.19 7.10
C ASN A 57 -4.28 -2.80 6.72
N GLU A 58 -4.83 -1.75 7.32
CA GLU A 58 -6.17 -1.24 6.97
C GLU A 58 -6.21 -0.70 5.53
N ALA A 59 -5.20 0.06 5.12
CA ALA A 59 -5.10 0.58 3.76
C ALA A 59 -4.95 -0.54 2.72
N TYR A 60 -4.16 -1.58 3.04
CA TYR A 60 -4.05 -2.77 2.20
C TYR A 60 -5.38 -3.51 2.05
N LEU A 61 -6.10 -3.73 3.16
CA LEU A 61 -7.42 -4.36 3.13
C LEU A 61 -8.43 -3.55 2.30
N LYS A 62 -8.42 -2.22 2.42
CA LYS A 62 -9.27 -1.34 1.61
C LYS A 62 -8.94 -1.44 0.12
N LEU A 63 -7.67 -1.49 -0.26
CA LEU A 63 -7.26 -1.63 -1.67
C LEU A 63 -7.76 -2.96 -2.27
N VAL A 64 -7.58 -4.07 -1.55
CA VAL A 64 -8.06 -5.39 -1.98
C VAL A 64 -9.59 -5.45 -2.01
N GLN A 65 -10.28 -4.71 -1.14
CA GLN A 65 -11.74 -4.59 -1.15
C GLN A 65 -12.26 -3.68 -2.27
N SER A 66 -11.53 -2.63 -2.65
CA SER A 66 -11.90 -1.73 -3.75
C SER A 66 -11.90 -2.43 -5.11
N GLU A 67 -11.06 -3.46 -5.30
CA GLU A 67 -11.14 -4.32 -6.50
C GLU A 67 -12.39 -5.22 -6.54
N ARG A 68 -13.06 -5.43 -5.42
CA ARG A 68 -14.31 -6.22 -5.36
C ARG A 68 -15.56 -5.42 -5.68
N VAL A 69 -15.45 -4.12 -5.89
CA VAL A 69 -16.59 -3.29 -6.30
C VAL A 69 -16.54 -3.15 -7.82
N GLN A 70 -17.21 -4.09 -8.48
CA GLN A 70 -17.67 -3.96 -9.86
C GLN A 70 -18.80 -2.94 -9.95
#